data_AF-A0A8S7EII1-F1
#
_entry.id   AF-A0A8S7EII1-F1
#
_cell.length_a   1.000
_cell.length_b   1.000
_cell.length_c   1.000
_cell.angle_alpha   90.00
_cell.angle_beta   90.00
_cell.angle_gamma   90.00
#
_symmetry.space_group_name_H-M   'P 1'
#
loop_
_entity.id
_entity.type
_entity.pdbx_description
1 polymer ?
#
loop_
_entity_poly.entity_id
_entity_poly.type
_entity_poly.pdbx_seq_one_letter_code
_entity_poly.pdbx_strand_id
1 'polypeptide(L)'
;MTGDLKNVDAGLFDTSITEARFGVPAVPHPPRILMLYGSVRERSYSRLATEEAARLLTAMGEEVRIFNPSGLPLPDDAPDSHPKVMELRELVRWSEGMTALTSLL
;
A
#
# COMPACT_ATOMS: atom_id res chain seq x y z
N MET A 1 8.82 -16.44 -3.19
CA MET A 1 7.47 -17.03 -2.98
C MET A 1 6.53 -16.38 -3.99
N THR A 2 6.45 -16.89 -5.21
CA THR A 2 5.66 -16.32 -6.32
C THR A 2 4.44 -17.20 -6.70
N GLY A 3 4.19 -18.27 -5.94
CA GLY A 3 3.22 -19.31 -6.29
C GLY A 3 1.75 -19.04 -5.98
N ASP A 4 1.38 -17.86 -5.49
CA ASP A 4 0.01 -17.61 -4.97
C ASP A 4 -0.86 -16.69 -5.85
N LEU A 5 -0.29 -16.10 -6.90
CA LEU A 5 -1.03 -15.24 -7.84
C LEU A 5 -1.54 -16.05 -9.05
N LYS A 6 -2.65 -16.77 -8.87
CA LYS A 6 -3.18 -17.72 -9.89
C LYS A 6 -3.54 -17.08 -11.24
N ASN A 7 -3.82 -15.78 -11.27
CA ASN A 7 -4.28 -15.06 -12.45
C ASN A 7 -3.21 -14.10 -13.02
N VAL A 8 -1.94 -14.25 -12.61
CA VAL A 8 -0.86 -13.37 -13.04
C VAL A 8 0.29 -14.20 -13.59
N ASP A 9 0.79 -13.82 -14.77
CA ASP A 9 2.05 -14.34 -15.27
C ASP A 9 3.21 -13.60 -14.60
N ALA A 10 3.79 -14.23 -13.58
CA ALA A 10 4.91 -13.65 -12.83
C ALA A 10 6.17 -13.44 -13.70
N GLY A 11 6.28 -14.11 -14.86
CA GLY A 11 7.37 -13.91 -15.80
C GLY A 11 7.35 -12.54 -16.48
N LEU A 12 6.24 -11.81 -16.39
CA LEU A 12 6.11 -10.45 -16.91
C LEU A 12 6.56 -9.37 -15.93
N PHE A 13 6.89 -9.72 -14.68
CA PHE A 13 7.45 -8.76 -13.74
C PHE A 13 8.92 -8.48 -14.09
N ASP A 14 9.18 -7.29 -14.62
CA ASP A 14 10.52 -6.84 -15.00
C ASP A 14 11.04 -5.80 -13.99
N THR A 15 11.78 -6.28 -12.99
CA THR A 15 12.43 -5.43 -11.99
C THR A 15 13.68 -4.72 -12.54
N SER A 16 14.17 -5.10 -13.72
CA SER A 16 15.36 -4.50 -14.35
C SER A 16 15.05 -3.22 -15.12
N ILE A 17 13.77 -2.93 -15.36
CA ILE A 17 13.32 -1.79 -16.17
C ILE A 17 13.80 -0.44 -15.61
N THR A 18 13.87 -0.29 -14.29
CA THR A 18 14.22 0.96 -13.61
C THR A 18 15.66 1.38 -13.91
N GLU A 19 16.62 0.48 -13.69
CA GLU A 19 18.04 0.76 -13.93
C GLU A 19 18.36 0.79 -15.44
N ALA A 20 17.88 -0.23 -16.17
CA ALA A 20 18.27 -0.42 -17.57
C ALA A 20 17.60 0.57 -18.53
N ARG A 21 16.38 1.05 -18.24
CA ARG A 21 15.64 1.95 -19.15
C ARG A 21 15.56 3.39 -18.68
N PHE A 22 15.53 3.64 -17.38
CA PHE A 22 15.39 5.00 -16.86
C PHE A 22 16.70 5.61 -16.36
N GLY A 23 17.79 4.83 -16.29
CA GLY A 23 19.10 5.32 -15.85
C GLY A 23 19.10 5.82 -14.40
N VAL A 24 18.13 5.35 -13.60
CA VAL A 24 17.98 5.73 -12.19
C VAL A 24 18.84 4.79 -11.35
N PRO A 25 19.70 5.31 -10.45
CA PRO A 25 20.48 4.48 -9.54
C PRO A 25 19.60 3.57 -8.70
N ALA A 26 20.05 2.34 -8.48
CA ALA A 26 19.41 1.36 -7.60
C ALA A 26 19.13 1.96 -6.21
N VAL A 27 17.87 1.91 -5.76
CA VAL A 27 17.55 2.21 -4.36
C VAL A 27 17.94 0.99 -3.51
N PRO A 28 18.62 1.16 -2.36
CA PRO A 28 19.19 0.04 -1.60
C PRO A 28 18.14 -0.79 -0.83
N HIS A 29 16.86 -0.44 -0.95
CA HIS A 29 15.74 -1.14 -0.33
C HIS A 29 14.56 -1.20 -1.31
N PRO A 30 13.62 -2.15 -1.11
CA PRO A 30 12.34 -2.16 -1.81
C PRO A 30 11.62 -0.80 -1.76
N PRO A 31 10.92 -0.40 -2.83
CA PRO A 31 9.99 0.73 -2.77
C PRO A 31 8.96 0.53 -1.66
N ARG A 32 8.73 1.56 -0.86
CA ARG A 32 7.83 1.49 0.30
C ARG A 32 6.48 2.09 -0.01
N ILE A 33 5.46 1.26 -0.20
CA ILE A 33 4.10 1.70 -0.56
C ILE A 33 3.14 1.58 0.62
N LEU A 34 2.48 2.70 0.93
CA LEU A 34 1.37 2.74 1.87
C LEU A 34 0.04 2.67 1.12
N MET A 35 -0.78 1.70 1.53
CA MET A 35 -2.09 1.42 0.95
C MET A 35 -3.19 1.85 1.93
N LEU A 36 -4.13 2.66 1.44
CA LEU A 36 -5.28 3.16 2.19
C LEU A 36 -6.59 2.65 1.56
N TYR A 37 -7.62 2.42 2.37
CA TYR A 37 -8.97 2.06 1.89
C TYR A 37 -10.07 2.89 2.57
N GLY A 38 -11.11 3.23 1.81
CA GLY A 38 -12.15 4.19 2.24
C GLY A 38 -13.39 3.59 2.94
N SER A 39 -13.38 2.31 3.34
CA SER A 39 -14.54 1.68 3.97
C SER A 39 -14.16 0.67 5.05
N VAL A 40 -14.72 0.86 6.25
CA VAL A 40 -14.57 -0.01 7.44
C VAL A 40 -15.72 -1.01 7.60
N ARG A 41 -16.60 -1.12 6.60
CA ARG A 41 -17.68 -2.13 6.61
C ARG A 41 -17.08 -3.53 6.66
N GLU A 42 -17.80 -4.47 7.28
CA GLU A 42 -17.40 -5.88 7.35
C GLU A 42 -17.06 -6.46 5.96
N ARG A 43 -17.92 -6.19 4.97
CA ARG A 43 -17.65 -6.47 3.56
C ARG A 43 -17.34 -5.19 2.79
N SER A 44 -16.07 -4.85 2.72
CA SER A 44 -15.55 -3.65 2.05
C SER A 44 -14.82 -4.05 0.77
N TYR A 45 -15.37 -3.72 -0.39
CA TYR A 45 -14.74 -4.00 -1.69
C TYR A 45 -13.46 -3.19 -1.89
N SER A 46 -13.41 -1.95 -1.38
CA SER A 46 -12.16 -1.18 -1.41
C SER A 46 -11.08 -1.86 -0.57
N ARG A 47 -11.40 -2.38 0.62
CA ARG A 47 -10.44 -3.18 1.41
C ARG A 47 -9.97 -4.43 0.67
N LEU A 48 -10.88 -5.20 0.08
CA LEU A 48 -10.52 -6.41 -0.68
C LEU A 48 -9.62 -6.08 -1.88
N ALA A 49 -9.94 -5.02 -2.62
CA ALA A 49 -9.13 -4.56 -3.74
C ALA A 49 -7.75 -4.05 -3.27
N THR A 50 -7.67 -3.37 -2.14
CA THR A 50 -6.41 -2.95 -1.50
C THR A 50 -5.56 -4.16 -1.12
N GLU A 51 -6.15 -5.22 -0.56
CA GLU A 51 -5.45 -6.45 -0.20
C GLU A 51 -4.89 -7.18 -1.43
N GLU A 52 -5.66 -7.28 -2.51
CA GLU A 52 -5.16 -7.87 -3.76
C GLU A 52 -4.07 -7.02 -4.41
N ALA A 53 -4.24 -5.69 -4.44
CA ALA A 53 -3.21 -4.78 -4.94
C ALA A 53 -1.92 -4.91 -4.13
N ALA A 54 -2.00 -5.04 -2.80
CA ALA A 54 -0.83 -5.26 -1.95
C ALA A 54 -0.11 -6.57 -2.31
N ARG A 55 -0.84 -7.66 -2.58
CA ARG A 55 -0.22 -8.92 -3.03
C ARG A 55 0.54 -8.77 -4.34
N LEU A 56 -0.02 -8.01 -5.30
CA LEU A 56 0.64 -7.74 -6.57
C LEU A 56 1.93 -6.95 -6.38
N LEU A 57 1.87 -5.84 -5.64
CA LEU A 57 3.01 -4.96 -5.37
C LEU A 57 4.11 -5.71 -4.60
N THR A 58 3.76 -6.52 -3.60
CA THR A 58 4.73 -7.39 -2.91
C THR A 58 5.37 -8.39 -3.86
N ALA A 59 4.61 -8.98 -4.79
CA ALA A 59 5.16 -9.89 -5.80
C ALA A 59 6.06 -9.18 -6.83
N MET A 60 5.86 -7.88 -7.07
CA MET A 60 6.74 -7.02 -7.87
C MET A 60 8.01 -6.59 -7.13
N GLY A 61 8.14 -6.94 -5.84
CA GLY A 61 9.34 -6.67 -5.03
C GLY A 61 9.25 -5.44 -4.13
N GLU A 62 8.05 -4.90 -3.90
CA GLU A 62 7.82 -3.74 -3.05
C GLU A 62 7.55 -4.11 -1.58
N GLU A 63 7.91 -3.23 -0.63
CA GLU A 63 7.47 -3.34 0.76
C GLU A 63 6.14 -2.59 0.90
N VAL A 64 5.06 -3.32 1.21
CA VAL A 64 3.71 -2.75 1.25
C VAL A 64 3.16 -2.79 2.67
N ARG A 65 2.56 -1.68 3.12
CA ARG A 65 1.81 -1.61 4.38
C ARG A 65 0.39 -1.12 4.11
N ILE A 66 -0.59 -1.77 4.72
CA ILE A 66 -2.00 -1.37 4.64
C ILE A 66 -2.39 -0.73 5.97
N PHE A 67 -2.92 0.50 5.93
CA PHE A 67 -3.46 1.15 7.12
C PHE A 67 -4.93 0.77 7.32
N ASN A 68 -5.29 0.37 8.55
CA ASN A 68 -6.68 0.17 8.93
C ASN A 68 -7.25 1.48 9.52
N PRO A 69 -8.22 2.15 8.86
CA PRO A 69 -8.79 3.41 9.34
C PRO A 69 -9.85 3.24 10.44
N SER A 70 -10.15 2.02 10.88
CA SER A 70 -11.09 1.80 12.00
C SER A 70 -10.61 2.51 13.26
N GLY A 71 -11.49 3.31 13.86
CA GLY A 71 -11.18 4.11 15.06
C GLY A 71 -10.32 5.35 14.78
N LEU A 72 -10.12 5.74 13.52
CA LEU A 72 -9.53 7.03 13.20
C LEU A 72 -10.56 8.15 13.48
N PRO A 73 -10.22 9.17 14.30
CA PRO A 73 -11.11 10.29 14.56
C PRO A 73 -11.29 11.15 13.31
N LEU A 74 -12.35 11.97 13.29
CA LEU A 74 -12.48 13.01 12.27
C LEU A 74 -11.35 14.05 12.43
N PRO A 75 -11.00 14.78 11.37
CA PRO A 75 -10.11 15.93 11.48
C PRO A 75 -10.60 16.86 12.60
N ASP A 76 -9.68 17.31 13.44
CA ASP A 76 -9.91 18.21 14.59
C ASP A 76 -10.75 17.64 15.75
N ASP A 77 -11.24 16.40 15.67
CA ASP A 77 -12.06 15.75 16.73
C ASP A 77 -11.22 15.05 17.83
N ALA A 78 -9.90 14.98 17.67
CA ALA A 78 -9.01 14.42 18.67
C ALA A 78 -7.63 15.09 18.64
N PRO A 79 -6.85 15.02 19.74
CA PRO A 79 -5.47 15.48 19.73
C PRO A 79 -4.61 14.75 18.70
N ASP A 80 -3.58 15.41 18.20
CA ASP A 80 -2.59 14.81 17.28
C ASP A 80 -1.84 13.59 17.89
N SER A 81 -1.88 13.44 19.21
CA SER A 81 -1.36 12.29 19.95
C SER A 81 -2.31 11.07 19.95
N HIS A 82 -3.46 11.14 19.27
CA HIS A 82 -4.36 9.99 19.15
C HIS A 82 -3.61 8.82 18.47
N PRO A 83 -3.66 7.58 19.02
CA PRO A 83 -2.83 6.47 18.53
C PRO A 83 -2.95 6.20 17.02
N LYS A 84 -4.18 6.23 16.48
CA LYS A 84 -4.43 6.05 15.04
C LYS A 84 -3.90 7.19 14.17
N VAL A 85 -3.89 8.41 14.70
CA VAL A 85 -3.33 9.58 13.99
C VAL A 85 -1.81 9.46 13.95
N MET A 86 -1.19 9.08 15.08
CA MET A 86 0.26 8.83 15.15
C MET A 86 0.68 7.70 14.21
N GLU A 87 -0.01 6.55 14.25
CA GLU A 87 0.25 5.41 13.37
C GLU A 87 0.18 5.82 11.88
N LEU A 88 -0.87 6.55 11.48
CA LEU A 88 -1.00 7.02 10.11
C LEU A 88 0.15 7.96 9.73
N ARG A 89 0.53 8.90 10.61
CA ARG A 89 1.64 9.83 10.37
C ARG A 89 2.98 9.10 10.25
N GLU A 90 3.21 8.07 11.05
CA GLU A 90 4.41 7.23 10.98
C GLU A 90 4.48 6.45 9.67
N LEU A 91 3.36 5.85 9.25
CA LEU A 91 3.27 5.14 7.97
C LEU A 91 3.48 6.07 6.78
N VAL A 92 2.89 7.26 6.81
CA VAL A 92 3.05 8.30 5.78
C VAL A 92 4.52 8.72 5.66
N ARG A 93 5.23 8.90 6.78
CA ARG A 93 6.66 9.23 6.79
C ARG A 93 7.54 8.08 6.32
N TRP A 94 7.12 6.85 6.55
CA TRP A 94 7.84 5.66 6.13
C TRP A 94 7.72 5.40 4.62
N SER A 95 6.58 5.74 4.02
CA SER A 95 6.26 5.45 2.61
C SER A 95 6.91 6.41 1.62
N GLU A 96 7.22 5.90 0.45
CA GLU A 96 7.71 6.64 -0.73
C GLU A 96 6.62 6.85 -1.78
N GLY A 97 5.53 6.08 -1.68
CA GLY A 97 4.32 6.23 -2.49
C GLY A 97 3.07 5.84 -1.71
N MET A 98 1.94 6.42 -2.08
CA MET A 98 0.64 6.16 -1.45
C MET A 98 -0.44 5.93 -2.49
N THR A 99 -1.29 4.94 -2.26
CA THR A 99 -2.49 4.70 -3.06
C THR A 99 -3.70 4.59 -2.15
N ALA A 100 -4.76 5.33 -2.48
CA ALA A 100 -6.02 5.33 -1.74
C ALA A 100 -7.15 4.75 -2.60
N LEU A 101 -7.73 3.63 -2.18
CA LEU A 101 -8.91 3.07 -2.81
C LEU A 101 -10.16 3.57 -2.08
N THR A 102 -10.86 4.50 -2.70
CA THR A 102 -12.15 4.98 -2.20
C THR A 102 -13.28 4.02 -2.59
N SER A 103 -14.38 4.01 -1.83
CA SER A 103 -15.59 3.28 -2.22
C SER A 103 -16.36 4.10 -3.26
N LEU A 104 -16.59 3.53 -4.44
CA LEU A 104 -17.46 4.11 -5.48
C LEU A 104 -18.83 3.39 -5.57
N LEU A 105 -19.11 2.48 -4.63
CA LEU A 105 -20.35 1.71 -4.51
C LEU A 105 -21.05 2.02 -3.19
#